data_AF-A0A7K6T9E8-F1
#
_entry.id   AF-A0A7K6T9E8-F1
#
_cell.length_a   1.000
_cell.length_b   1.000
_cell.length_c   1.000
_cell.angle_alpha   90.00
_cell.angle_beta   90.00
_cell.angle_gamma   90.00
#
_symmetry.space_group_name_H-M   'P 1'
#
loop_
_entity.id
_entity.type
_entity.pdbx_description
1 polymer ?
#
loop_
_entity_poly.entity_id
_entity_poly.type
_entity_poly.pdbx_seq_one_letter_code
_entity_poly.pdbx_strand_id
1 'polypeptide(L)'
;ATMALGQLKFKELGEEEPTWEEESLASVKALAAKLKLQTRRPSYLEWEARVRGQPWRSWTPAGTRAAEQGPGRPEGQWDGGVCGFATVEAALEWLRMELQEMQAADQRLAQQLMRLRAQLHRLKVEQACHQHKEMLDDATFGLEGCEEDSDLLCNIPPKAAFLLSTPLKHIGVTRMNINSRRFSLC
;
A
#
# COMPACT_ATOMS: atom_id res chain seq x y z
N ALA A 1 -47.19 -1.37 60.59
CA ALA A 1 -46.32 -2.17 59.71
C ALA A 1 -45.56 -1.20 58.82
N THR A 2 -44.32 -0.91 59.20
CA THR A 2 -43.47 0.13 58.58
C THR A 2 -42.34 -0.59 57.86
N MET A 3 -42.30 -0.45 56.53
CA MET A 3 -41.40 -1.19 55.65
C MET A 3 -39.96 -0.67 55.77
N ALA A 4 -39.03 -1.57 56.05
CA ALA A 4 -37.60 -1.31 55.98
C ALA A 4 -37.16 -1.24 54.51
N LEU A 5 -36.68 -0.06 54.09
CA LEU A 5 -36.04 0.13 52.78
C LEU A 5 -34.71 -0.62 52.77
N GLY A 6 -34.62 -1.68 51.97
CA GLY A 6 -33.39 -2.41 51.73
C GLY A 6 -32.31 -1.52 51.14
N GLN A 7 -31.08 -1.68 51.64
CA GLN A 7 -29.88 -1.07 51.10
C GLN A 7 -29.65 -1.56 49.66
N LEU A 8 -30.05 -0.75 48.69
CA LEU A 8 -29.57 -0.87 47.32
C LEU A 8 -28.16 -0.26 47.28
N LYS A 9 -27.13 -1.12 47.25
CA LYS A 9 -25.77 -0.70 46.88
C LYS A 9 -25.79 -0.30 45.41
N PHE A 10 -25.92 1.00 45.16
CA PHE A 10 -25.52 1.59 43.89
C PHE A 10 -24.01 1.39 43.75
N LYS A 11 -23.59 0.53 42.81
CA LYS A 11 -22.20 0.57 42.32
C LYS A 11 -22.10 1.85 41.50
N GLU A 12 -21.36 2.80 42.03
CA GLU A 12 -20.99 4.07 41.42
C GLU A 12 -20.43 3.80 40.01
N LEU A 13 -21.13 4.27 38.99
CA LEU A 13 -20.63 4.40 37.62
C LEU A 13 -19.50 5.43 37.67
N GLY A 14 -18.25 5.01 37.85
CA GLY A 14 -17.15 5.97 37.92
C GLY A 14 -15.75 5.43 38.22
N GLU A 15 -15.56 4.13 38.46
CA GLU A 15 -14.22 3.55 38.61
C GLU A 15 -14.15 2.20 37.90
N GLU A 16 -13.90 2.24 36.59
CA GLU A 16 -12.79 1.53 35.93
C GLU A 16 -12.58 2.27 34.61
N GLU A 17 -11.81 3.36 34.66
CA GLU A 17 -11.02 3.77 33.50
C GLU A 17 -10.19 2.55 33.12
N PRO A 18 -10.32 1.99 31.90
CA PRO A 18 -9.40 0.97 31.47
C PRO A 18 -8.02 1.61 31.48
N THR A 19 -7.22 1.23 32.47
CA THR A 19 -5.79 1.49 32.50
C THR A 19 -5.28 1.14 31.11
N TRP A 20 -4.82 2.14 30.35
CA TRP A 20 -4.31 2.03 28.98
C TRP A 20 -3.04 1.16 28.88
N GLU A 21 -2.78 0.34 29.90
CA GLU A 21 -1.70 -0.61 30.05
C GLU A 21 -2.28 -2.01 29.83
N GLU A 22 -1.79 -2.69 28.79
CA GLU A 22 -1.93 -4.13 28.49
C GLU A 22 -2.92 -4.61 27.41
N GLU A 23 -3.17 -3.82 26.37
CA GLU A 23 -3.20 -4.42 25.03
C GLU A 23 -1.76 -4.68 24.54
N SER A 24 -1.04 -5.52 25.28
CA SER A 24 0.32 -5.91 24.91
C SER A 24 0.29 -6.56 23.53
N LEU A 25 1.30 -6.31 22.69
CA LEU A 25 1.42 -6.93 21.37
C LEU A 25 1.28 -8.46 21.42
N ALA A 26 1.58 -9.09 22.55
CA ALA A 26 1.35 -10.50 22.79
C ALA A 26 -0.14 -10.88 22.86
N SER A 27 -0.98 -10.10 23.55
CA SER A 27 -2.43 -10.35 23.65
C SER A 27 -3.11 -10.18 22.29
N VAL A 28 -2.72 -9.15 21.52
CA VAL A 28 -3.21 -8.92 20.16
C VAL A 28 -2.79 -10.05 19.21
N LYS A 29 -1.53 -10.52 19.29
CA LYS A 29 -1.06 -11.69 18.52
C LYS A 29 -1.81 -12.97 18.90
N ALA A 30 -2.07 -13.19 20.19
CA ALA A 30 -2.81 -14.34 20.68
C ALA A 30 -4.27 -14.31 20.23
N LEU A 31 -4.92 -13.15 20.28
CA LEU A 31 -6.28 -12.95 19.79
C LEU A 31 -6.35 -13.18 18.27
N ALA A 32 -5.41 -12.62 17.51
CA ALA A 32 -5.32 -12.86 16.06
C ALA A 32 -5.13 -14.35 15.72
N ALA A 33 -4.29 -15.07 16.47
CA ALA A 33 -4.11 -16.51 16.31
C ALA A 33 -5.39 -17.29 16.67
N LYS A 34 -6.06 -16.92 17.78
CA LYS A 34 -7.33 -17.52 18.22
C LYS A 34 -8.43 -17.35 17.18
N LEU A 35 -8.47 -16.18 16.53
CA LEU A 35 -9.41 -15.86 15.45
C LEU A 35 -8.95 -16.36 14.07
N LYS A 36 -7.79 -17.03 13.97
CA LYS A 36 -7.20 -17.54 12.72
C LYS A 36 -7.06 -16.46 11.64
N LEU A 37 -6.79 -15.23 12.05
CA LEU A 37 -6.61 -14.11 11.14
C LEU A 37 -5.24 -14.24 10.46
N GLN A 38 -5.24 -14.23 9.13
CA GLN A 38 -4.02 -14.16 8.33
C GLN A 38 -3.48 -12.72 8.37
N THR A 39 -2.77 -12.39 9.44
CA THR A 39 -2.18 -11.04 9.63
C THR A 39 -0.91 -10.84 8.80
N ARG A 40 -0.39 -11.90 8.17
CA ARG A 40 0.82 -11.90 7.35
C ARG A 40 0.55 -12.42 5.94
N ARG A 41 1.31 -11.92 4.97
CA ARG A 41 1.27 -12.40 3.59
C ARG A 41 1.81 -13.85 3.53
N PRO A 42 1.20 -14.77 2.75
CA PRO A 42 1.66 -16.16 2.65
C PRO A 42 3.15 -16.31 2.31
N SER A 43 3.66 -15.48 1.40
CA SER A 43 5.08 -15.46 1.02
C SER A 43 6.03 -15.15 2.19
N TYR A 44 5.59 -14.33 3.15
CA TYR A 44 6.36 -14.03 4.33
C TYR A 44 6.43 -15.23 5.28
N LEU A 45 5.33 -15.98 5.42
CA LEU A 45 5.29 -17.19 6.25
C LEU A 45 6.18 -18.29 5.68
N GLU A 46 6.21 -18.45 4.35
CA GLU A 46 7.13 -19.37 3.66
C GLU A 46 8.60 -19.01 3.89
N TRP A 47 8.92 -17.72 3.80
CA TRP A 47 10.27 -17.23 4.11
C TRP A 47 10.63 -17.46 5.58
N GLU A 48 9.74 -17.13 6.52
CA GLU A 48 9.95 -17.33 7.96
C GLU A 48 10.17 -18.81 8.29
N ALA A 49 9.40 -19.72 7.67
CA ALA A 49 9.57 -21.16 7.80
C ALA A 49 10.91 -21.65 7.25
N ARG A 50 11.36 -21.13 6.09
CA ARG A 50 12.66 -21.46 5.51
C ARG A 50 13.82 -21.00 6.39
N VAL A 51 13.74 -19.79 6.93
CA VAL A 51 14.80 -19.20 7.77
C VAL A 51 14.86 -19.89 9.12
N ARG A 52 13.72 -20.16 9.77
CA ARG A 52 13.68 -20.88 11.05
C ARG A 52 14.02 -22.36 10.92
N GLY A 53 13.73 -22.98 9.77
CA GLY A 53 14.03 -24.38 9.50
C GLY A 53 15.49 -24.68 9.14
N GLN A 54 16.31 -23.66 8.87
CA GLN A 54 17.74 -23.81 8.57
C GLN A 54 18.56 -23.67 9.87
N PRO A 55 19.13 -24.75 10.43
CA PRO A 55 20.04 -24.63 11.55
C PRO A 55 21.29 -23.87 11.08
N TRP A 56 21.70 -22.83 11.82
CA TRP A 56 22.85 -21.96 11.50
C TRP A 56 24.15 -22.72 11.16
N ARG A 57 24.26 -23.99 11.55
CA ARG A 57 25.37 -24.88 11.21
C ARG A 57 25.52 -25.16 9.71
N SER A 58 24.52 -24.91 8.88
CA SER A 58 24.60 -25.03 7.41
C SER A 58 25.21 -23.80 6.72
N TRP A 59 25.30 -22.66 7.41
CA TRP A 59 25.97 -21.44 6.93
C TRP A 59 27.46 -21.40 7.28
N THR A 60 28.05 -22.55 7.56
CA THR A 60 29.52 -22.63 7.56
C THR A 60 29.98 -22.37 6.12
N PRO A 61 30.94 -21.45 5.88
CA PRO A 61 31.48 -21.25 4.55
C PRO A 61 31.95 -22.61 4.04
N ALA A 62 31.56 -22.95 2.81
CA ALA A 62 31.76 -24.25 2.18
C ALA A 62 33.23 -24.69 2.04
N GLY A 63 34.19 -23.98 2.66
CA GLY A 63 35.62 -24.23 2.60
C GLY A 63 36.23 -25.04 3.75
N THR A 64 35.50 -25.38 4.83
CA THR A 64 36.07 -26.15 5.96
C THR A 64 35.38 -27.48 6.25
N ARG A 65 34.58 -27.99 5.33
CA ARG A 65 33.95 -29.32 5.43
C ARG A 65 34.28 -30.21 4.25
N ALA A 66 35.57 -30.47 4.07
CA ALA A 66 36.06 -31.56 3.24
C ALA A 66 37.38 -32.11 3.80
N ALA A 67 37.41 -32.41 5.10
CA ALA A 67 38.41 -33.30 5.66
C ALA A 67 37.78 -34.04 6.84
N GLU A 68 37.62 -35.36 6.66
CA GLU A 68 37.61 -36.37 7.71
C GLU A 68 36.28 -36.51 8.51
N GLN A 69 35.27 -37.11 7.88
CA GLN A 69 34.39 -38.05 8.60
C GLN A 69 35.04 -39.44 8.59
N GLY A 70 35.95 -39.67 9.55
CA GLY A 70 36.36 -41.01 9.96
C GLY A 70 35.56 -41.45 11.19
N PRO A 71 35.02 -42.68 11.27
CA PRO A 71 34.23 -43.11 12.41
C PRO A 71 35.17 -43.53 13.54
N GLY A 72 35.27 -42.70 14.58
CA GLY A 72 35.85 -43.08 15.85
C GLY A 72 36.69 -42.02 16.54
N ARG A 73 36.08 -41.17 17.36
CA ARG A 73 36.71 -40.63 18.58
C ARG A 73 35.66 -40.18 19.60
N PRO A 74 35.98 -40.26 20.90
CA PRO A 74 35.01 -40.21 21.99
C PRO A 74 34.53 -38.78 22.25
N GLU A 75 33.28 -38.71 22.72
CA GLU A 75 32.70 -37.55 23.41
C GLU A 75 33.69 -37.03 24.47
N GLY A 76 34.16 -35.79 24.33
CA GLY A 76 35.07 -35.23 25.33
C GLY A 76 35.95 -34.06 24.89
N GLN A 77 35.51 -33.21 23.96
CA GLN A 77 36.08 -31.87 23.83
C GLN A 77 35.03 -31.04 23.11
N TRP A 78 34.20 -30.32 23.87
CA TRP A 78 33.46 -29.20 23.30
C TRP A 78 34.54 -28.16 23.00
N ASP A 79 35.11 -28.23 21.80
CA ASP A 79 35.93 -27.17 21.26
C ASP A 79 35.13 -25.88 21.48
N GLY A 80 35.71 -24.94 22.21
CA GLY A 80 35.09 -23.68 22.63
C GLY A 80 34.77 -22.72 21.48
N GLY A 81 34.51 -23.27 20.29
CA GLY A 81 34.13 -22.55 19.10
C GLY A 81 32.65 -22.21 19.11
N VAL A 82 32.34 -20.92 19.06
CA VAL A 82 30.97 -20.43 18.92
C VAL A 82 30.47 -20.75 17.51
N CYS A 83 29.36 -21.47 17.40
CA CYS A 83 28.65 -21.75 16.14
C CYS A 83 29.50 -22.37 15.00
N GLY A 84 30.57 -23.11 15.31
CA GLY A 84 31.45 -23.73 14.30
C GLY A 84 32.57 -22.83 13.79
N PHE A 85 32.75 -21.64 14.40
CA PHE A 85 33.93 -20.80 14.22
C PHE A 85 34.96 -21.11 15.30
N ALA A 86 36.25 -20.99 14.97
CA ALA A 86 37.34 -21.26 15.91
C ALA A 86 37.42 -20.24 17.06
N THR A 87 36.98 -19.00 16.84
CA THR A 87 36.96 -17.92 17.83
C THR A 87 35.70 -17.06 17.69
N VAL A 88 35.36 -16.30 18.74
CA VAL A 88 34.23 -15.35 18.72
C VAL A 88 34.50 -14.21 17.74
N GLU A 89 35.73 -13.73 17.67
CA GLU A 89 36.15 -12.66 16.77
C GLU A 89 35.97 -13.06 15.30
N ALA A 90 36.31 -14.30 14.94
CA ALA A 90 36.11 -14.81 13.58
C ALA A 90 34.63 -14.86 13.20
N ALA A 91 33.75 -15.23 14.14
CA ALA A 91 32.29 -15.21 13.92
C ALA A 91 31.76 -13.78 13.74
N LEU A 92 32.25 -12.83 14.53
CA LEU A 92 31.85 -11.41 14.44
C LEU A 92 32.33 -10.76 13.14
N GLU A 93 33.56 -11.04 12.71
CA GLU A 93 34.10 -10.52 11.45
C GLU A 93 33.30 -11.04 10.25
N TRP A 94 32.96 -12.35 10.27
CA TRP A 94 32.08 -12.94 9.27
C TRP A 94 30.70 -12.29 9.25
N LEU A 95 30.06 -12.11 10.41
CA LEU A 95 28.76 -11.44 10.50
C LEU A 95 28.79 -10.01 9.96
N ARG A 96 29.87 -9.26 10.21
CA ARG A 96 30.04 -7.91 9.67
C ARG A 96 30.13 -7.93 8.14
N MET A 97 30.91 -8.85 7.58
CA MET A 97 31.07 -8.98 6.13
C MET A 97 29.74 -9.37 5.47
N GLU A 98 29.05 -10.39 6.00
CA GLU A 98 27.76 -10.83 5.49
C GLU A 98 26.71 -9.71 5.57
N LEU A 99 26.67 -8.96 6.68
CA LEU A 99 25.75 -7.83 6.82
C LEU A 99 26.05 -6.71 5.81
N GLN A 100 27.33 -6.44 5.52
CA GLN A 100 27.71 -5.49 4.48
C GLN A 100 27.32 -5.96 3.08
N GLU A 101 27.47 -7.26 2.78
CA GLU A 101 27.04 -7.85 1.51
C GLU A 101 25.53 -7.77 1.34
N MET A 102 24.76 -8.16 2.37
CA MET A 102 23.30 -8.02 2.37
C MET A 102 22.87 -6.56 2.20
N GLN A 103 23.52 -5.63 2.91
CA GLN A 103 23.25 -4.20 2.78
C GLN A 103 23.53 -3.70 1.36
N ALA A 104 24.62 -4.12 0.73
CA ALA A 104 24.94 -3.75 -0.65
C ALA A 104 23.93 -4.31 -1.65
N ALA A 105 23.46 -5.55 -1.45
CA ALA A 105 22.41 -6.16 -2.26
C ALA A 105 21.08 -5.39 -2.13
N ASP A 106 20.68 -5.06 -0.90
CA ASP A 106 19.47 -4.29 -0.62
C ASP A 106 19.54 -2.88 -1.23
N GLN A 107 20.68 -2.21 -1.15
CA GLN A 107 20.89 -0.91 -1.79
C GLN A 107 20.73 -1.00 -3.32
N ARG A 108 21.29 -2.03 -3.95
CA ARG A 108 21.13 -2.25 -5.40
C ARG A 108 19.66 -2.50 -5.77
N LEU A 109 18.96 -3.32 -4.99
CA LEU A 109 17.55 -3.62 -5.21
C LEU A 109 16.67 -2.38 -5.03
N ALA A 110 16.93 -1.58 -3.99
CA ALA A 110 16.24 -0.31 -3.76
C ALA A 110 16.44 0.66 -4.94
N GLN A 111 17.67 0.77 -5.47
CA GLN A 111 17.95 1.58 -6.65
C GLN A 111 17.18 1.08 -7.89
N GLN A 112 17.11 -0.23 -8.10
CA GLN A 112 16.34 -0.82 -9.20
C GLN A 112 14.84 -0.52 -9.06
N LEU A 113 14.28 -0.71 -7.87
CA LEU A 113 12.86 -0.40 -7.60
C LEU A 113 12.54 1.07 -7.80
N MET A 114 13.43 1.98 -7.38
CA MET A 114 13.25 3.42 -7.61
C MET A 114 13.26 3.77 -9.09
N ARG A 115 14.16 3.17 -9.89
CA ARG A 115 14.18 3.34 -11.35
C ARG A 115 12.91 2.83 -12.01
N LEU A 116 12.47 1.63 -11.65
CA LEU A 116 11.21 1.05 -12.17
C LEU A 116 10.00 1.91 -11.80
N ARG A 117 9.94 2.41 -10.56
CA ARG A 117 8.87 3.32 -10.13
C ARG A 117 8.84 4.59 -10.96
N ALA A 118 9.99 5.20 -11.25
CA ALA A 118 10.07 6.39 -12.07
C ALA A 118 9.61 6.12 -13.51
N GLN A 119 10.05 5.01 -14.11
CA GLN A 119 9.63 4.58 -15.45
C GLN A 119 8.12 4.32 -15.51
N LEU A 120 7.58 3.60 -14.54
CA LEU A 120 6.15 3.31 -14.46
C LEU A 120 5.33 4.59 -14.30
N HIS A 121 5.80 5.54 -13.48
CA HIS A 121 5.13 6.83 -13.34
C HIS A 121 5.13 7.62 -14.66
N ARG A 122 6.27 7.69 -15.35
CA ARG A 122 6.38 8.32 -16.68
C ARG A 122 5.39 7.71 -17.67
N LEU A 123 5.38 6.38 -17.79
CA LEU A 123 4.48 5.67 -18.70
C LEU A 123 3.00 5.91 -18.36
N LYS A 124 2.64 5.97 -17.07
CA LYS A 124 1.27 6.31 -16.66
C LYS A 124 0.87 7.72 -17.06
N VAL A 125 1.78 8.69 -16.95
CA VAL A 125 1.51 10.07 -17.39
C VAL A 125 1.35 10.10 -18.91
N GLU A 126 2.24 9.46 -19.66
CA GLU A 126 2.14 9.35 -21.12
C GLU A 126 0.82 8.69 -21.56
N GLN A 127 0.40 7.61 -20.88
CA GLN A 127 -0.88 6.95 -21.12
C GLN A 127 -2.08 7.88 -20.87
N ALA A 128 -2.09 8.61 -19.75
CA ALA A 128 -3.17 9.55 -19.45
C ALA A 128 -3.24 10.70 -20.46
N CYS A 129 -2.10 11.21 -20.91
CA CYS A 129 -2.04 12.21 -21.98
C CYS A 129 -2.60 11.67 -23.30
N HIS A 130 -2.28 10.42 -23.65
CA HIS A 130 -2.79 9.80 -24.88
C HIS A 130 -4.31 9.63 -24.83
N GLN A 131 -4.85 9.10 -23.74
CA GLN A 131 -6.29 8.96 -23.53
C GLN A 131 -7.02 10.31 -23.60
N HIS A 132 -6.43 11.37 -23.03
CA HIS A 132 -7.01 12.70 -23.12
C HIS A 132 -7.00 13.23 -24.56
N LYS A 133 -5.93 12.97 -25.31
CA LYS A 133 -5.86 13.33 -26.73
C LYS A 133 -6.93 12.61 -27.55
N GLU A 134 -7.08 11.31 -27.38
CA GLU A 134 -8.13 10.54 -28.08
C GLU A 134 -9.52 11.11 -27.78
N MET A 135 -9.80 11.44 -26.51
CA MET A 135 -11.06 12.09 -26.13
C MET A 135 -11.28 13.46 -26.79
N LEU A 136 -10.22 14.26 -26.93
CA LEU A 136 -10.30 15.53 -27.63
C LEU A 136 -10.52 15.32 -29.14
N ASP A 137 -9.80 14.39 -29.75
CA ASP A 137 -9.92 14.05 -31.16
C ASP A 137 -11.33 13.54 -31.48
N ASP A 138 -11.92 12.69 -30.62
CA ASP A 138 -13.31 12.21 -30.73
C ASP A 138 -14.32 13.37 -30.65
N ALA A 139 -14.11 14.32 -29.73
CA ALA A 139 -14.96 15.50 -29.60
C ALA A 139 -14.84 16.44 -30.81
N THR A 140 -13.63 16.61 -31.35
CA THR A 140 -13.38 17.40 -32.57
C THR A 140 -14.07 16.78 -33.77
N PHE A 141 -13.93 15.46 -33.97
CA PHE A 141 -14.63 14.75 -35.06
C PHE A 141 -16.16 14.87 -34.95
N GLY A 142 -16.71 14.79 -33.73
CA GLY A 142 -18.13 15.00 -33.48
C GLY A 142 -18.63 16.42 -33.81
N LEU A 143 -17.76 17.43 -33.73
CA LEU A 143 -18.08 18.81 -34.10
C LEU A 143 -17.97 19.06 -35.61
N GLU A 144 -16.98 18.47 -36.28
CA GLU A 144 -16.79 18.59 -37.74
C GLU A 144 -18.02 18.07 -38.50
N GLY A 145 -18.65 16.99 -38.05
CA GLY A 145 -19.91 16.50 -38.61
C GLY A 145 -21.12 17.43 -38.43
N CYS A 146 -21.02 18.47 -37.58
CA CYS A 146 -22.06 19.49 -37.40
C CYS A 146 -21.82 20.76 -38.24
N GLU A 147 -20.62 20.94 -38.79
CA GLU A 147 -20.30 22.10 -39.65
C GLU A 147 -20.83 21.92 -41.08
N GLU A 148 -20.84 20.70 -41.61
CA GLU A 148 -21.38 20.42 -42.97
C GLU A 148 -22.88 20.71 -43.09
N ASP A 149 -23.65 20.53 -42.02
CA ASP A 149 -25.07 20.92 -41.95
C ASP A 149 -25.26 22.43 -41.67
N SER A 150 -24.20 23.13 -41.25
CA SER A 150 -24.24 24.58 -40.95
C SER A 150 -24.02 25.45 -42.19
N ASP A 151 -23.40 24.93 -43.25
CA ASP A 151 -23.29 25.63 -44.54
C ASP A 151 -24.67 25.84 -45.22
N LEU A 152 -25.65 24.99 -44.91
CA LEU A 152 -27.06 25.18 -45.29
C LEU A 152 -27.80 26.18 -44.38
N LEU A 153 -27.24 26.52 -43.21
CA LEU A 153 -27.78 27.48 -42.24
C LEU A 153 -27.06 28.84 -42.25
N CYS A 154 -26.15 29.10 -43.19
CA CYS A 154 -25.55 30.43 -43.41
C CYS A 154 -26.50 31.49 -43.99
N ASN A 155 -27.83 31.25 -43.98
CA ASN A 155 -28.83 32.27 -44.30
C ASN A 155 -29.37 33.00 -43.05
N ILE A 156 -28.79 32.78 -41.87
CA ILE A 156 -29.19 33.47 -40.65
C ILE A 156 -28.57 34.88 -40.65
N PRO A 157 -29.37 35.96 -40.65
CA PRO A 157 -28.82 37.32 -40.66
C PRO A 157 -27.88 37.53 -39.47
N PRO A 158 -26.76 38.27 -39.63
CA PRO A 158 -25.72 38.41 -38.59
C PRO A 158 -26.22 38.97 -37.24
N LYS A 159 -27.43 39.53 -37.19
CA LYS A 159 -28.11 39.96 -35.96
C LYS A 159 -28.61 38.80 -35.08
N ALA A 160 -28.72 37.58 -35.60
CA ALA A 160 -29.20 36.40 -34.88
C ALA A 160 -28.08 35.50 -34.31
N ALA A 161 -26.82 35.71 -34.71
CA ALA A 161 -25.64 35.02 -34.17
C ALA A 161 -25.33 35.39 -32.70
N PHE A 162 -25.91 36.48 -32.18
CA PHE A 162 -25.77 36.92 -30.78
C PHE A 162 -26.96 36.55 -29.88
N LEU A 163 -27.90 35.75 -30.39
CA LEU A 163 -28.98 35.20 -29.57
C LEU A 163 -28.46 33.92 -28.90
N LEU A 164 -28.83 33.71 -27.64
CA LEU A 164 -28.43 32.55 -26.83
C LEU A 164 -28.40 31.27 -27.67
N SER A 165 -27.34 30.47 -27.48
CA SER A 165 -27.16 29.19 -28.16
C SER A 165 -28.47 28.41 -28.17
N THR A 166 -28.76 27.76 -29.31
CA THR A 166 -29.95 26.94 -29.54
C THR A 166 -30.39 26.06 -28.36
N PRO A 167 -29.52 25.42 -27.54
CA PRO A 167 -29.99 24.66 -26.37
C PRO A 167 -30.77 25.49 -25.32
N LEU A 168 -30.42 26.75 -25.08
CA LEU A 168 -31.08 27.56 -24.05
C LEU A 168 -32.47 28.03 -24.48
N LYS A 169 -32.69 28.21 -25.79
CA LYS A 169 -34.01 28.57 -26.34
C LYS A 169 -35.04 27.45 -26.16
N HIS A 170 -34.62 26.19 -26.33
CA HIS A 170 -35.51 25.02 -26.18
C HIS A 170 -35.98 24.81 -24.74
N ILE A 171 -35.27 25.38 -23.76
CA ILE A 171 -35.62 25.35 -22.32
C ILE A 171 -36.37 26.65 -21.92
N GLY A 172 -36.71 27.52 -22.87
CA GLY A 172 -37.42 28.78 -22.62
C GLY A 172 -36.56 29.85 -21.95
N VAL A 173 -35.24 29.66 -21.87
CA VAL A 173 -34.33 30.60 -21.22
C VAL A 173 -33.96 31.70 -22.21
N THR A 174 -34.34 32.94 -21.88
CA THR A 174 -34.02 34.14 -22.67
C THR A 174 -32.91 34.97 -22.00
N ARG A 175 -32.29 35.89 -22.75
CA ARG A 175 -31.25 36.79 -22.20
C ARG A 175 -31.75 37.61 -21.01
N MET A 176 -33.04 37.92 -20.98
CA MET A 176 -33.69 38.60 -19.86
C MET A 176 -33.75 37.73 -18.59
N ASN A 177 -33.89 36.41 -18.77
CA ASN A 177 -33.92 35.42 -17.69
C ASN A 177 -32.54 35.32 -17.00
N ILE A 178 -31.46 35.29 -17.79
CA ILE A 178 -30.08 35.19 -17.29
C ILE A 178 -29.61 36.51 -16.66
N ASN A 179 -29.86 37.65 -17.32
CA ASN A 179 -29.39 38.96 -16.83
C ASN A 179 -30.10 39.43 -15.56
N SER A 180 -31.29 38.90 -15.25
CA SER A 180 -32.03 39.28 -14.05
C SER A 180 -31.71 38.41 -12.82
N ARG A 181 -30.91 37.34 -12.95
CA ARG A 181 -30.50 36.43 -11.85
C ARG A 181 -31.65 36.07 -10.87
N ARG A 182 -32.86 35.87 -11.38
CA ARG A 182 -34.04 35.50 -10.59
C ARG A 182 -34.49 34.10 -10.97
N PHE A 183 -33.77 33.11 -10.47
CA PHE A 183 -34.36 31.78 -10.34
C PHE A 183 -35.16 31.77 -9.03
N SER A 184 -36.47 31.98 -9.10
CA SER A 184 -37.35 31.51 -8.02
C SER A 184 -37.70 30.07 -8.34
N LEU A 185 -37.18 29.15 -7.54
CA LEU A 185 -37.57 27.74 -7.57
C LEU A 185 -38.93 27.61 -6.86
N CYS A 186 -39.86 26.86 -7.48
CA CYS A 186 -40.96 26.22 -6.78
C CYS A 186 -40.46 24.91 -6.17
#